data_AF-A0A967NAL1-F1
#
_entry.id   AF-A0A967NAL1-F1
#
_cell.length_a   1.000
_cell.length_b   1.000
_cell.length_c   1.000
_cell.angle_alpha   90.00
_cell.angle_beta   90.00
_cell.angle_gamma   90.00
#
_symmetry.space_group_name_H-M   'P 1'
#
loop_
_entity.id
_entity.type
_entity.pdbx_description
1 polymer ?
#
loop_
_entity_poly.entity_id
_entity_poly.type
_entity_poly.pdbx_seq_one_letter_code
_entity_poly.pdbx_strand_id
1 'polypeptide(L)'
;DHDDADHDVDRLRSRIEEAGRSLEALASNLSEARRAAAEKLASAVGEILPQLGLGEGRFEACLTSHDSVSAGGAESVEFLVAPNRGFEP
;
A
#
# COMPACT_ATOMS: atom_id res chain seq x y z
N ASP A 1 -18.68 -42.76 -6.49
CA ASP A 1 -18.26 -41.36 -6.71
C ASP A 1 -17.62 -40.73 -5.48
N HIS A 2 -16.63 -41.41 -4.87
CA HIS A 2 -15.78 -40.80 -3.82
C HIS A 2 -14.56 -40.15 -4.48
N ASP A 3 -13.96 -40.84 -5.46
CA ASP A 3 -12.84 -40.35 -6.26
C ASP A 3 -13.16 -39.02 -6.97
N ASP A 4 -14.35 -38.85 -7.55
CA ASP A 4 -14.73 -37.59 -8.21
C ASP A 4 -14.79 -36.41 -7.23
N ALA A 5 -15.28 -36.65 -6.00
CA ALA A 5 -15.36 -35.62 -4.97
C ALA A 5 -13.97 -35.20 -4.47
N ASP A 6 -13.04 -36.14 -4.33
CA ASP A 6 -11.67 -35.85 -3.91
C ASP A 6 -10.89 -35.06 -4.98
N HIS A 7 -11.05 -35.42 -6.27
CA HIS A 7 -10.47 -34.65 -7.37
C HIS A 7 -11.00 -33.21 -7.44
N ASP A 8 -12.29 -33.00 -7.14
CA ASP A 8 -12.88 -31.66 -7.09
C ASP A 8 -12.31 -30.81 -5.95
N VAL A 9 -12.08 -31.40 -4.78
CA VAL A 9 -11.45 -30.72 -3.63
C VAL A 9 -10.02 -30.27 -3.98
N ASP A 10 -9.22 -31.15 -4.60
CA ASP A 10 -7.84 -30.80 -4.95
C ASP A 10 -7.79 -29.72 -6.03
N ARG A 11 -8.69 -29.77 -7.02
CA ARG A 11 -8.83 -28.70 -8.02
C ARG A 11 -9.19 -27.35 -7.37
N LEU A 12 -10.09 -27.34 -6.39
CA LEU A 12 -10.45 -26.13 -5.66
C LEU A 12 -9.28 -25.58 -4.84
N ARG A 13 -8.50 -26.46 -4.19
CA ARG A 13 -7.29 -26.07 -3.46
C ARG A 13 -6.27 -25.41 -4.37
N SER A 14 -5.96 -26.02 -5.52
CA SER A 14 -5.01 -25.42 -6.49
C SER A 14 -5.47 -24.05 -6.97
N ARG A 15 -6.77 -23.86 -7.20
CA ARG A 15 -7.34 -22.55 -7.59
C ARG A 15 -7.23 -21.51 -6.48
N ILE A 16 -7.43 -21.89 -5.23
CA ILE A 16 -7.26 -21.00 -4.07
C ILE A 16 -5.80 -20.56 -3.96
N GLU A 17 -4.85 -21.48 -4.09
CA GLU A 17 -3.43 -21.17 -4.05
C GLU A 17 -2.99 -20.25 -5.20
N GLU A 18 -3.47 -20.52 -6.42
CA GLU A 18 -3.18 -19.69 -7.59
C GLU A 18 -3.75 -18.27 -7.42
N ALA A 19 -5.00 -18.17 -6.97
CA ALA A 19 -5.61 -16.88 -6.66
C ALA A 19 -4.85 -16.13 -5.56
N GLY A 20 -4.37 -16.83 -4.52
CA GLY A 20 -3.54 -16.26 -3.46
C GLY A 20 -2.24 -15.69 -3.99
N ARG A 21 -1.49 -16.45 -4.79
CA ARG A 21 -0.24 -15.96 -5.43
C ARG A 21 -0.49 -14.75 -6.32
N SER A 22 -1.58 -14.76 -7.09
CA SER A 22 -1.94 -13.63 -7.94
C SER A 22 -2.30 -12.39 -7.12
N LEU A 23 -3.01 -12.56 -6.00
CA LEU A 23 -3.36 -11.46 -5.11
C LEU A 23 -2.12 -10.81 -4.52
N GLU A 24 -1.17 -11.61 -4.01
CA GLU A 24 0.10 -11.13 -3.46
C GLU A 24 0.92 -10.36 -4.50
N ALA A 25 1.05 -10.91 -5.72
CA ALA A 25 1.79 -10.26 -6.80
C ALA A 25 1.17 -8.90 -7.18
N LEU A 26 -0.16 -8.84 -7.30
CA LEU A 26 -0.87 -7.59 -7.62
C LEU A 26 -0.77 -6.58 -6.48
N ALA A 27 -0.85 -7.03 -5.23
CA ALA A 27 -0.68 -6.18 -4.06
C ALA A 27 0.74 -5.59 -4.01
N SER A 28 1.78 -6.39 -4.27
CA SER A 28 3.17 -5.91 -4.35
C SER A 28 3.34 -4.82 -5.41
N ASN A 29 2.80 -5.03 -6.62
CA ASN A 29 2.84 -4.02 -7.68
C ASN A 29 2.13 -2.72 -7.27
N LEU A 30 1.01 -2.83 -6.54
CA LEU A 30 0.29 -1.68 -6.02
C LEU A 30 1.11 -0.93 -4.96
N SER A 31 1.76 -1.64 -4.04
CA SER A 31 2.61 -1.05 -3.00
C SER A 31 3.80 -0.30 -3.61
N GLU A 32 4.43 -0.86 -4.64
CA GLU A 32 5.52 -0.20 -5.38
C GLU A 32 5.06 1.09 -6.06
N ALA A 33 3.91 1.03 -6.76
CA ALA A 33 3.33 2.21 -7.39
C ALA A 33 2.97 3.29 -6.37
N ARG A 34 2.44 2.90 -5.20
CA ARG A 34 2.11 3.82 -4.11
C ARG A 34 3.36 4.46 -3.50
N ARG A 35 4.45 3.71 -3.33
CA ARG A 35 5.72 4.26 -2.82
C ARG A 35 6.29 5.33 -3.75
N ALA A 36 6.33 5.05 -5.06
CA ALA A 36 6.76 6.03 -6.06
C ALA A 36 5.85 7.27 -6.09
N ALA A 37 4.53 7.07 -5.96
CA ALA A 37 3.58 8.17 -5.89
C ALA A 37 3.71 9.00 -4.60
N ALA A 38 3.99 8.36 -3.46
CA ALA A 38 4.21 9.01 -2.17
C ALA A 38 5.41 9.96 -2.22
N GLU A 39 6.55 9.50 -2.75
CA GLU A 39 7.75 10.34 -2.94
C GLU A 39 7.46 11.54 -3.84
N LYS A 40 6.79 11.30 -4.97
CA LYS A 40 6.42 12.36 -5.92
C LYS A 40 5.48 13.39 -5.27
N LEU A 41 4.48 12.93 -4.53
CA LEU A 41 3.53 13.80 -3.84
C LEU A 41 4.24 14.60 -2.76
N ALA A 42 5.11 13.99 -1.97
CA ALA A 42 5.86 14.66 -0.92
C ALA A 42 6.78 15.77 -1.47
N SER A 43 7.46 15.51 -2.59
CA SER A 43 8.24 16.55 -3.28
C SER A 43 7.35 17.71 -3.73
N ALA A 44 6.24 17.41 -4.42
CA ALA A 44 5.34 18.44 -4.94
C ALA A 44 4.71 19.29 -3.84
N VAL A 45 4.28 18.67 -2.73
CA VAL A 45 3.73 19.39 -1.58
C VAL A 45 4.85 20.20 -0.89
N GLY A 46 6.05 19.63 -0.74
CA GLY A 46 7.21 20.31 -0.17
C GLY A 46 7.60 21.59 -0.91
N GLU A 47 7.39 21.67 -2.22
CA GLU A 47 7.59 22.89 -3.02
C GLU A 47 6.52 23.97 -2.77
N ILE A 48 5.31 23.56 -2.37
CA ILE A 48 4.16 24.44 -2.14
C ILE A 48 4.18 25.01 -0.72
N LEU A 49 4.54 24.21 0.29
CA LEU A 49 4.49 24.60 1.70
C LEU A 49 5.20 25.95 2.00
N PRO A 50 6.42 26.24 1.49
CA PRO A 50 7.07 27.52 1.72
C PRO A 50 6.29 28.73 1.18
N GLN A 51 5.57 28.55 0.07
CA GLN A 51 4.76 29.61 -0.55
C GLN A 51 3.55 29.98 0.31
N LEU A 52 3.14 29.09 1.20
CA LEU A 52 2.05 29.30 2.17
C LEU A 52 2.55 29.83 3.53
N GLY A 53 3.83 30.21 3.63
CA GLY A 53 4.46 30.63 4.88
C GLY A 53 4.88 29.46 5.79
N LEU A 54 4.79 28.22 5.31
CA LEU A 54 5.21 27.00 6.01
C LEU A 54 6.59 26.55 5.51
N GLY A 55 7.57 27.46 5.52
CA GLY A 55 8.93 27.19 4.99
C GLY A 55 9.68 26.07 5.73
N GLU A 56 9.27 25.76 6.96
CA GLU A 56 9.78 24.65 7.76
C GLU A 56 8.83 23.45 7.80
N GLY A 57 7.69 23.55 7.12
CA GLY A 57 6.69 22.51 7.07
C GLY A 57 7.20 21.27 6.32
N ARG A 58 6.74 20.10 6.74
CA ARG A 58 7.02 18.81 6.10
C ARG A 58 5.70 18.09 5.81
N PHE A 59 5.67 17.41 4.68
CA PHE A 59 4.60 16.52 4.30
C PHE A 59 5.21 15.14 4.05
N GLU A 60 4.53 14.10 4.52
CA GLU A 60 4.88 12.71 4.24
C GLU A 60 3.62 11.91 3.88
N ALA A 61 3.74 11.00 2.93
CA ALA A 61 2.73 9.98 2.65
C ALA A 61 3.29 8.63 3.14
N CYS A 62 2.92 8.24 4.36
CA CYS A 62 3.43 7.05 5.02
C CYS A 62 2.66 5.81 4.59
N LEU A 63 3.40 4.75 4.28
CA LEU A 63 2.84 3.44 3.90
C LEU A 63 3.16 2.43 5.01
N THR A 64 2.12 1.94 5.70
CA THR A 64 2.25 1.00 6.82
C THR A 64 1.73 -0.36 6.41
N SER A 65 2.62 -1.35 6.26
CA SER A 65 2.28 -2.70 5.80
C SER A 65 1.32 -3.43 6.75
N HIS A 66 0.49 -4.30 6.18
CA HIS A 66 -0.40 -5.22 6.88
C HIS A 66 0.18 -6.63 6.88
N ASP A 67 -0.24 -7.45 7.84
CA ASP A 67 0.12 -8.88 7.89
C ASP A 67 -0.53 -9.70 6.75
N SER A 68 -1.62 -9.18 6.16
CA SER A 68 -2.36 -9.82 5.07
C SER A 68 -2.93 -8.79 4.11
N VAL A 69 -3.06 -9.15 2.83
CA VAL A 69 -3.70 -8.29 1.83
C VAL A 69 -5.17 -8.08 2.17
N SER A 70 -5.56 -6.81 2.33
CA SER A 70 -6.94 -6.39 2.52
C SER A 70 -7.58 -5.95 1.21
N ALA A 71 -8.87 -5.61 1.21
CA ALA A 71 -9.53 -5.00 0.06
C ALA A 71 -8.86 -3.68 -0.39
N GLY A 72 -8.12 -3.00 0.51
CA GLY A 72 -7.37 -1.78 0.21
C GLY A 72 -5.94 -2.01 -0.29
N GLY A 73 -5.47 -3.26 -0.34
CA GLY A 73 -4.07 -3.62 -0.62
C GLY A 73 -3.33 -4.14 0.61
N ALA A 74 -2.00 -4.17 0.53
CA ALA A 74 -1.13 -4.74 1.56
C ALA A 74 -0.60 -3.70 2.57
N GLU A 75 -1.09 -2.45 2.52
CA GLU A 75 -0.68 -1.39 3.41
C GLU A 75 -1.77 -0.33 3.59
N SER A 76 -1.72 0.37 4.72
CA SER A 76 -2.43 1.64 4.94
C SER A 76 -1.61 2.79 4.36
N VAL A 77 -2.30 3.84 3.89
CA VAL A 77 -1.66 5.09 3.43
C VAL A 77 -2.16 6.22 4.32
N GLU A 78 -1.22 6.91 4.97
CA GLU A 78 -1.51 8.05 5.86
C GLU A 78 -0.78 9.29 5.34
N PHE A 79 -1.49 10.43 5.29
CA PHE A 79 -0.91 11.71 4.88
C PHE A 79 -0.66 12.57 6.10
N LEU A 80 0.61 12.79 6.40
CA LEU A 80 1.07 13.44 7.60
C LEU A 80 1.65 14.81 7.27
N VAL A 81 1.35 15.81 8.10
CA VAL A 81 1.79 17.20 7.91
C VAL A 81 2.30 17.76 9.23
N ALA A 82 3.58 18.09 9.25
CA ALA A 82 4.19 18.86 10.32
C ALA A 82 4.30 20.32 9.87
N PRO A 83 3.61 21.28 10.51
CA PRO A 83 3.62 22.68 10.06
C PRO A 83 4.94 23.41 10.38
N ASN A 84 5.70 22.97 11.38
CA ASN A 84 6.92 23.62 11.87
C ASN A 84 8.00 22.58 12.22
N ARG A 85 9.29 22.98 12.27
CA ARG A 85 10.37 22.13 12.78
C ARG A 85 10.09 21.64 14.20
N GLY A 86 10.45 20.38 14.48
CA GLY A 86 10.35 19.76 15.80
C GLY A 86 9.06 18.97 16.04
N PHE A 87 8.11 19.01 15.10
CA PHE A 87 7.00 18.07 15.04
C PHE A 87 7.35 16.98 14.02
N GLU A 88 7.26 15.72 14.44
CA GLU A 88 7.30 14.61 13.48
C GLU A 88 5.99 14.60 12.69
N PRO A 89 6.03 14.49 11.35
CA PRO A 89 4.87 14.10 10.57
C PRO A 89 4.28 12.80 11.13
#